data_AF-A0A139TUA0-F1
#
_entry.id   AF-A0A139TUA0-F1
#
_cell.length_a   1.000
_cell.length_b   1.000
_cell.length_c   1.000
_cell.angle_alpha   90.00
_cell.angle_beta   90.00
_cell.angle_gamma   90.00
#
_symmetry.space_group_name_H-M   'P 1'
#
loop_
_entity.id
_entity.type
_entity.pdbx_description
1 polymer ?
#
loop_
_entity_poly.entity_id
_entity_poly.type
_entity_poly.pdbx_seq_one_letter_code
_entity_poly.pdbx_strand_id
1 'polypeptide(L)'
;MSKPLTKRQITVLSIMAGKAYKRIQSQGCPLPSLTDWRHDEIWAATGVTESLTKATQEHYVPIYNRLASYLGEAPLKNRTWTEMDKAIHNLRDAMQRYETALDYLAAIVRDQLHLSCTGRTVYNTLRDHAAVEHVQYLMYTIINRGRSDARKMASETGQETYEPHADPRTMPPGKLADHVGAVPLERHRSALEANWDMTARKYNQGRCSHE
;
A
#
# COMPACT_ATOMS: atom_id res chain seq x y z
N MET A 1 -4.88 6.35 11.06
CA MET A 1 -3.96 7.19 11.87
C MET A 1 -2.56 6.61 11.75
N SER A 2 -1.62 7.36 11.19
CA SER A 2 -0.23 6.93 11.07
C SER A 2 0.45 6.93 12.44
N LYS A 3 1.29 5.91 12.69
CA LYS A 3 1.92 5.73 14.00
C LYS A 3 2.91 6.87 14.28
N PRO A 4 2.99 7.39 15.51
CA PRO A 4 4.00 8.39 15.86
C PRO A 4 5.41 7.81 15.75
N LEU A 5 6.41 8.67 15.59
CA LEU A 5 7.81 8.26 15.63
C LEU A 5 8.14 7.56 16.97
N THR A 6 8.92 6.49 16.89
CA THR A 6 9.43 5.81 18.08
C THR A 6 10.48 6.68 18.77
N LYS A 7 10.67 6.50 20.10
CA LYS A 7 11.73 7.20 20.85
C LYS A 7 13.10 7.04 20.19
N ARG A 8 13.42 5.83 19.70
CA ARG A 8 14.68 5.55 19.00
C ARG A 8 14.82 6.38 17.71
N GLN A 9 13.76 6.47 16.90
CA GLN A 9 13.77 7.29 15.69
C GLN A 9 13.96 8.78 16.01
N ILE A 10 13.26 9.30 17.02
CA ILE A 10 13.42 10.70 17.47
C ILE A 10 14.87 10.97 17.91
N THR A 11 15.47 10.06 18.68
CA THR A 11 16.87 10.16 19.11
C THR A 11 17.82 10.18 17.91
N VAL A 12 17.65 9.28 16.95
CA VAL A 12 18.49 9.23 15.74
C VAL A 12 18.39 10.54 14.95
N LEU A 13 17.18 11.04 14.69
CA LEU A 13 16.97 12.30 13.98
C LEU A 13 17.56 13.50 14.73
N SER A 14 17.45 13.52 16.07
CA SER A 14 18.03 14.58 16.89
C SER A 14 19.57 14.59 16.84
N ILE A 15 20.19 13.41 16.87
CA ILE A 15 21.65 13.27 16.73
C ILE A 15 22.10 13.71 15.33
N MET A 16 21.38 13.28 14.30
CA MET A 16 21.66 13.66 12.91
C MET A 16 21.57 15.17 12.71
N ALA A 17 20.51 15.80 13.23
CA ALA A 17 20.33 17.25 13.17
C ALA A 17 21.50 17.98 13.85
N GLY A 18 21.94 17.53 15.03
CA GLY A 18 23.09 18.10 15.71
C GLY A 18 24.41 17.97 14.92
N LYS A 19 24.62 16.84 14.23
CA LYS A 19 25.79 16.66 13.36
C LYS A 19 25.73 17.55 12.12
N ALA A 20 24.59 17.57 11.44
CA ALA A 20 24.38 18.37 10.24
C ALA A 20 24.54 19.87 10.54
N TYR A 21 23.94 20.35 11.63
CA TYR A 21 24.07 21.72 12.10
C TYR A 21 25.54 22.11 12.32
N LYS A 22 26.31 21.29 13.06
CA LYS A 22 27.75 21.54 13.28
C LYS A 22 28.56 21.52 11.99
N ARG A 23 28.20 20.64 11.04
CA ARG A 23 28.86 20.54 9.74
C ARG A 23 28.65 21.78 8.87
N ILE A 24 27.47 22.38 8.93
CA ILE A 24 27.14 23.62 8.22
C ILE A 24 27.79 24.83 8.93
N GLN A 25 27.71 24.87 10.25
CA GLN A 25 28.33 25.93 11.05
C GLN A 25 29.85 25.98 10.87
N SER A 26 30.52 24.83 10.74
CA SER A 26 31.97 24.78 10.49
C SER A 26 32.39 25.30 9.11
N GLN A 27 31.44 25.47 8.18
CA GLN A 27 31.67 26.11 6.87
C GLN A 27 31.50 27.63 6.93
N GLY A 28 31.24 28.21 8.11
CA GLY A 28 31.08 29.65 8.30
C GLY A 28 29.67 30.18 8.01
N CYS A 29 28.69 29.29 7.82
CA CYS A 29 27.31 29.70 7.54
C CYS A 29 26.60 30.13 8.85
N PRO A 30 26.04 31.36 8.91
CA PRO A 30 25.29 31.80 10.08
C PRO A 30 23.95 31.04 10.13
N LEU A 31 23.77 30.24 11.18
CA LEU A 31 22.53 29.49 11.41
C LEU A 31 21.76 30.06 12.61
N PRO A 32 20.43 29.97 12.62
CA PRO A 32 19.63 30.25 13.81
C PRO A 32 19.92 29.19 14.89
N SER A 33 19.23 29.25 16.03
CA SER A 33 19.44 28.23 17.07
C SER A 33 19.25 26.81 16.52
N LEU A 34 19.94 25.81 17.09
CA LEU A 34 19.79 24.41 16.67
C LEU A 34 18.31 23.96 16.69
N THR A 35 17.52 24.48 17.64
CA THR A 35 16.10 24.16 17.76
C THR A 35 15.31 24.72 16.58
N ASP A 36 15.50 25.99 16.26
CA ASP A 36 14.76 26.67 15.19
C ASP A 36 15.16 26.12 13.83
N TRP A 37 16.47 25.97 13.59
CA TRP A 37 16.99 25.35 12.37
C TRP A 37 16.40 23.95 12.18
N ARG A 38 16.35 23.14 13.25
CA ARG A 38 15.78 21.79 13.16
C ARG A 38 14.29 21.83 12.84
N HIS A 39 13.52 22.77 13.40
CA HIS A 39 12.10 22.92 13.09
C HIS A 39 11.87 23.26 11.62
N ASP A 40 12.65 24.20 11.08
CA ASP A 40 12.61 24.56 9.66
C ASP A 40 12.91 23.36 8.76
N GLU A 41 13.91 22.56 9.13
CA GLU A 41 14.30 21.38 8.36
C GLU A 41 13.25 20.25 8.42
N ILE A 42 12.57 20.09 9.55
CA ILE A 42 11.47 19.11 9.68
C ILE A 42 10.26 19.58 8.87
N TRP A 43 9.94 20.87 8.92
CA TRP A 43 8.89 21.45 8.07
C TRP A 43 9.22 21.26 6.60
N ALA A 44 10.44 21.58 6.18
CA ALA A 44 10.87 21.44 4.80
C ALA A 44 10.92 19.97 4.33
N ALA A 45 11.12 19.00 5.23
CA ALA A 45 11.08 17.58 4.90
C ALA A 45 9.66 17.00 4.83
N THR A 46 8.72 17.54 5.62
CA THR A 46 7.39 16.92 5.80
C THR A 46 6.25 17.72 5.17
N GLY A 47 6.36 19.05 5.11
CA GLY A 47 5.30 19.98 4.70
C GLY A 47 4.10 20.04 5.65
N VAL A 48 4.16 19.37 6.80
CA VAL A 48 3.02 19.18 7.71
C VAL A 48 3.33 19.57 9.14
N THR A 49 4.57 19.37 9.61
CA THR A 49 4.93 19.65 11.01
C THR A 49 6.36 20.13 11.15
N GLU A 50 6.61 20.93 12.17
CA GLU A 50 7.94 21.41 12.59
C GLU A 50 8.52 20.55 13.72
N SER A 51 7.72 19.68 14.36
CA SER A 51 8.14 18.95 15.57
C SER A 51 8.30 17.45 15.34
N LEU A 52 9.43 16.89 15.81
CA LEU A 52 9.65 15.44 15.85
C LEU A 52 8.62 14.70 16.71
N THR A 53 8.04 15.35 17.73
CA THR A 53 7.04 14.70 18.59
C THR A 53 5.66 14.61 17.94
N LYS A 54 5.41 15.47 16.94
CA LYS A 54 4.16 15.47 16.15
C LYS A 54 4.32 14.70 14.84
N ALA A 55 5.54 14.35 14.45
CA ALA A 55 5.83 13.57 13.24
C ALA A 55 5.47 12.08 13.40
N THR A 56 5.15 11.44 12.27
CA THR A 56 4.73 10.05 12.18
C THR A 56 5.84 9.20 11.54
N GLN A 57 5.69 7.88 11.55
CA GLN A 57 6.67 6.94 10.99
C GLN A 57 6.93 7.16 9.49
N GLU A 58 5.92 7.64 8.75
CA GLU A 58 6.04 7.97 7.32
C GLU A 58 7.02 9.12 7.08
N HIS A 59 7.12 10.06 8.04
CA HIS A 59 8.01 11.21 7.97
C HIS A 59 9.46 10.87 8.33
N TYR A 60 9.75 9.69 8.88
CA TYR A 60 11.09 9.32 9.32
C TYR A 60 12.12 9.39 8.17
N VAL A 61 11.80 8.77 7.03
CA VAL A 61 12.73 8.68 5.89
C VAL A 61 12.95 10.04 5.21
N PRO A 62 11.91 10.86 4.92
CA PRO A 62 12.10 12.21 4.41
C PRO A 62 13.00 13.08 5.31
N ILE A 63 12.74 13.11 6.63
CA ILE A 63 13.54 13.90 7.57
C ILE A 63 14.97 13.37 7.62
N TYR A 64 15.15 12.05 7.71
CA TYR A 64 16.48 11.44 7.70
C TYR A 64 17.27 11.82 6.45
N ASN A 65 16.69 11.66 5.27
CA ASN A 65 17.37 11.87 3.99
C ASN A 65 17.76 13.33 3.79
N ARG A 66 16.91 14.26 4.25
CA ARG A 66 17.24 15.69 4.28
C ARG A 66 18.46 15.95 5.15
N LEU A 67 18.48 15.44 6.38
CA LEU A 67 19.62 15.59 7.28
C LEU A 67 20.89 14.90 6.77
N ALA A 68 20.76 13.72 6.18
CA ALA A 68 21.85 12.94 5.58
C ALA A 68 22.53 13.69 4.42
N SER A 69 21.77 14.48 3.66
CA SER A 69 22.30 15.28 2.53
C SER A 69 23.38 16.27 2.98
N TYR A 70 23.23 16.91 4.15
CA TYR A 70 24.24 17.82 4.71
C TYR A 70 25.50 17.10 5.18
N LEU A 71 25.36 15.81 5.51
CA LEU A 71 26.47 14.97 5.98
C LEU A 71 27.17 14.23 4.83
N GLY A 72 26.62 14.27 3.62
CA GLY A 72 27.09 13.46 2.49
C GLY A 72 26.83 11.96 2.68
N GLU A 73 25.89 11.59 3.56
CA GLU A 73 25.51 10.19 3.78
C GLU A 73 24.55 9.70 2.69
N ALA A 74 24.61 8.41 2.38
CA ALA A 74 23.71 7.81 1.41
C ALA A 74 22.25 7.88 1.90
N PRO A 75 21.28 8.27 1.05
CA PRO A 75 19.89 8.36 1.45
C PRO A 75 19.33 6.97 1.79
N LEU A 76 18.58 6.89 2.89
CA LEU A 76 17.77 5.74 3.22
C LEU A 76 16.68 5.59 2.15
N LYS A 77 16.63 4.42 1.51
CA LYS A 77 15.47 4.04 0.70
C LYS A 77 14.35 3.64 1.65
N ASN A 78 13.19 4.27 1.52
CA ASN A 78 12.00 3.82 2.21
C ASN A 78 11.63 2.43 1.65
N ARG A 79 11.95 1.37 2.39
CA ARG A 79 11.58 -0.02 2.05
C ARG A 79 10.23 -0.42 2.66
N THR A 80 9.53 0.53 3.28
CA THR A 80 8.19 0.30 3.80
C THR A 80 7.26 0.23 2.61
N TRP A 81 6.74 -0.95 2.31
CA TRP A 81 5.70 -1.13 1.32
C TRP A 81 4.50 -0.23 1.66
N THR A 82 4.13 0.66 0.75
CA THR A 82 2.87 1.40 0.87
C THR A 82 1.70 0.42 0.74
N GLU A 83 0.52 0.76 1.26
CA GLU A 83 -0.66 -0.10 1.11
C GLU A 83 -1.01 -0.31 -0.38
N MET A 84 -0.81 0.71 -1.22
CA MET A 84 -0.94 0.60 -2.67
C MET A 84 0.08 -0.39 -3.27
N ASP A 85 1.36 -0.29 -2.89
CA ASP A 85 2.37 -1.21 -3.41
C ASP A 85 2.11 -2.66 -2.97
N LYS A 86 1.61 -2.88 -1.74
CA LYS A 86 1.18 -4.21 -1.29
C LYS A 86 0.02 -4.74 -2.14
N ALA A 87 -0.99 -3.90 -2.39
CA ALA A 87 -2.15 -4.28 -3.19
C ALA A 87 -1.74 -4.64 -4.63
N ILE A 88 -0.88 -3.82 -5.26
CA ILE A 88 -0.35 -4.09 -6.61
C ILE A 88 0.50 -5.37 -6.62
N HIS A 89 1.31 -5.59 -5.59
CA HIS A 89 2.11 -6.81 -5.47
C HIS A 89 1.22 -8.06 -5.41
N ASN A 90 0.20 -8.06 -4.56
CA ASN A 90 -0.71 -9.19 -4.44
C ASN A 90 -1.55 -9.40 -5.73
N LEU A 91 -1.96 -8.32 -6.40
CA LEU A 91 -2.62 -8.40 -7.71
C LEU A 91 -1.70 -9.06 -8.74
N ARG A 92 -0.42 -8.66 -8.79
CA ARG A 92 0.56 -9.26 -9.71
C ARG A 92 0.79 -10.73 -9.41
N ASP A 93 0.91 -11.09 -8.14
CA ASP A 93 1.05 -12.48 -7.70
C ASP A 93 -0.16 -13.33 -8.13
N ALA A 94 -1.39 -12.81 -7.93
CA ALA A 94 -2.61 -13.46 -8.39
C ALA A 94 -2.65 -13.64 -9.91
N MET A 95 -2.28 -12.61 -10.68
CA MET A 95 -2.22 -12.71 -12.15
C MET A 95 -1.20 -13.74 -12.61
N GLN A 96 -0.03 -13.82 -11.96
CA GLN A 96 0.99 -14.80 -12.28
C GLN A 96 0.51 -16.22 -11.94
N ARG A 97 -0.14 -16.41 -10.79
CA ARG A 97 -0.68 -17.70 -10.35
C ARG A 97 -1.70 -18.29 -11.32
N TYR A 98 -2.51 -17.45 -11.95
CA TYR A 98 -3.53 -17.86 -12.93
C TYR A 98 -3.15 -17.53 -14.38
N GLU A 99 -1.86 -17.27 -14.63
CA GLU A 99 -1.30 -16.99 -15.97
C GLU A 99 -2.10 -15.97 -16.79
N THR A 100 -2.68 -14.97 -16.11
CA THR A 100 -3.57 -14.00 -16.74
C THR A 100 -2.77 -12.94 -17.47
N ALA A 101 -3.11 -12.68 -18.74
CA ALA A 101 -2.44 -11.67 -19.55
C ALA A 101 -2.65 -10.24 -19.01
N LEU A 102 -1.60 -9.41 -19.11
CA LEU A 102 -1.66 -8.01 -18.67
C LEU A 102 -2.65 -7.16 -19.48
N ASP A 103 -2.83 -7.46 -20.76
CA ASP A 103 -3.79 -6.76 -21.61
C ASP A 103 -5.24 -7.03 -21.19
N TYR A 104 -5.50 -8.18 -20.59
CA TYR A 104 -6.80 -8.47 -19.99
C TYR A 104 -7.05 -7.61 -18.75
N LEU A 105 -6.06 -7.47 -17.86
CA LEU A 105 -6.18 -6.55 -16.73
C LEU A 105 -6.40 -5.11 -17.22
N ALA A 106 -5.65 -4.67 -18.24
CA ALA A 106 -5.82 -3.33 -18.81
C ALA A 106 -7.21 -3.12 -19.44
N ALA A 107 -7.83 -4.17 -19.99
CA ALA A 107 -9.22 -4.10 -20.46
C ALA A 107 -10.20 -3.89 -19.29
N ILE A 108 -10.06 -4.65 -18.20
CA ILE A 108 -10.91 -4.47 -17.00
C ILE A 108 -10.70 -3.07 -16.40
N VAL A 109 -9.47 -2.60 -16.29
CA VAL A 109 -9.16 -1.28 -15.70
C VAL A 109 -9.75 -0.15 -16.55
N ARG A 110 -9.70 -0.25 -17.88
CA ARG A 110 -10.36 0.72 -18.78
C ARG A 110 -11.88 0.68 -18.65
N ASP A 111 -12.47 -0.49 -18.47
CA ASP A 111 -13.91 -0.67 -18.36
C ASP A 111 -14.47 -0.22 -17.01
N GLN A 112 -13.88 -0.69 -15.90
CA GLN A 112 -14.39 -0.49 -14.54
C GLN A 112 -13.90 0.81 -13.88
N LEU A 113 -12.66 1.22 -14.15
CA LEU A 113 -12.06 2.41 -13.53
C LEU A 113 -11.95 3.59 -14.50
N HIS A 114 -12.30 3.38 -15.78
CA HIS A 114 -12.19 4.40 -16.83
C HIS A 114 -10.79 5.01 -16.94
N LEU A 115 -9.75 4.26 -16.56
CA LEU A 115 -8.36 4.68 -16.62
C LEU A 115 -7.73 4.21 -17.93
N SER A 116 -7.24 5.15 -18.74
CA SER A 116 -6.53 4.84 -19.97
C SER A 116 -5.19 4.16 -19.66
N CYS A 117 -5.07 2.88 -20.01
CA CYS A 117 -3.86 2.11 -19.81
C CYS A 117 -3.71 0.99 -20.85
N THR A 118 -2.50 0.46 -20.94
CA THR A 118 -2.12 -0.72 -21.74
C THR A 118 -1.57 -1.79 -20.82
N GLY A 119 -1.41 -3.04 -21.28
CA GLY A 119 -0.83 -4.10 -20.44
C GLY A 119 0.55 -3.74 -19.86
N ARG A 120 1.34 -2.93 -20.57
CA ARG A 120 2.66 -2.46 -20.09
C ARG A 120 2.57 -1.39 -19.01
N THR A 121 1.53 -0.55 -19.03
CA THR A 121 1.42 0.62 -18.14
C THR A 121 0.46 0.42 -16.98
N VAL A 122 -0.38 -0.63 -17.02
CA VAL A 122 -1.51 -0.84 -16.10
C VAL A 122 -1.13 -0.71 -14.62
N TYR A 123 -0.02 -1.30 -14.18
CA TYR A 123 0.39 -1.21 -12.77
C TYR A 123 0.83 0.19 -12.35
N ASN A 124 1.47 0.95 -13.24
CA ASN A 124 1.85 2.33 -12.94
C ASN A 124 0.60 3.22 -12.91
N THR A 125 -0.30 3.06 -13.89
CA THR A 125 -1.58 3.77 -13.91
C THR A 125 -2.42 3.48 -12.65
N LEU A 126 -2.46 2.23 -12.19
CA LEU A 126 -3.14 1.86 -10.94
C LEU A 126 -2.46 2.52 -9.73
N ARG A 127 -1.13 2.54 -9.68
CA ARG A 127 -0.38 3.18 -8.58
C ARG A 127 -0.68 4.67 -8.47
N ASP A 128 -0.73 5.35 -9.62
CA ASP A 128 -0.78 6.82 -9.66
C ASP A 128 -2.22 7.36 -9.55
N HIS A 129 -3.22 6.58 -9.98
CA HIS A 129 -4.59 7.08 -10.16
C HIS A 129 -5.70 6.26 -9.50
N ALA A 130 -5.43 5.02 -9.05
CA ALA A 130 -6.47 4.20 -8.43
C ALA A 130 -6.51 4.35 -6.91
N ALA A 131 -7.68 4.08 -6.32
CA ALA A 131 -7.80 3.82 -4.89
C ALA A 131 -7.29 2.41 -4.56
N VAL A 132 -6.74 2.22 -3.36
CA VAL A 132 -6.16 0.92 -2.93
C VAL A 132 -7.22 -0.18 -2.94
N GLU A 133 -8.43 0.15 -2.52
CA GLU A 133 -9.59 -0.75 -2.46
C GLU A 133 -9.96 -1.29 -3.86
N HIS A 134 -9.84 -0.46 -4.90
CA HIS A 134 -10.10 -0.89 -6.27
C HIS A 134 -9.06 -1.91 -6.74
N VAL A 135 -7.79 -1.74 -6.39
CA VAL A 135 -6.73 -2.70 -6.71
C VAL A 135 -6.95 -4.03 -6.00
N GLN A 136 -7.38 -3.99 -4.73
CA GLN A 136 -7.75 -5.19 -3.97
C GLN A 136 -8.96 -5.91 -4.59
N TYR A 137 -9.97 -5.17 -5.05
CA TYR A 137 -11.12 -5.75 -5.73
C TYR A 137 -10.72 -6.44 -7.04
N LEU A 138 -9.89 -5.78 -7.87
CA LEU A 138 -9.34 -6.38 -9.09
C LEU A 138 -8.62 -7.70 -8.80
N MET A 139 -7.82 -7.74 -7.72
CA MET A 139 -7.15 -8.97 -7.28
C MET A 139 -8.16 -10.08 -6.98
N TYR A 140 -9.23 -9.79 -6.23
CA TYR A 140 -10.28 -10.79 -5.96
C TYR A 140 -10.99 -11.26 -7.23
N THR A 141 -11.24 -10.38 -8.19
CA THR A 141 -11.84 -10.74 -9.48
C THR A 141 -10.95 -11.70 -10.26
N ILE A 142 -9.64 -11.44 -10.33
CA ILE A 142 -8.68 -12.35 -10.97
C ILE A 142 -8.66 -13.71 -10.26
N ILE A 143 -8.61 -13.73 -8.93
CA ILE A 143 -8.61 -14.98 -8.14
C ILE A 143 -9.88 -15.79 -8.39
N ASN A 144 -11.05 -15.15 -8.32
CA ASN A 144 -12.33 -15.85 -8.48
C ASN A 144 -12.48 -16.42 -9.89
N ARG A 145 -12.04 -15.68 -10.90
CA ARG A 145 -12.02 -16.19 -12.27
C ARG A 145 -11.07 -17.37 -12.42
N GLY A 146 -9.84 -17.23 -11.96
CA GLY A 146 -8.84 -18.30 -12.02
C GLY A 146 -9.30 -19.58 -11.32
N ARG A 147 -9.99 -19.46 -10.19
CA ARG A 147 -10.64 -20.59 -9.50
C ARG A 147 -11.76 -21.22 -10.34
N SER A 148 -12.58 -20.42 -11.02
CA SER A 148 -13.63 -20.91 -11.90
C SER A 148 -13.05 -21.69 -13.09
N ASP A 149 -12.01 -21.14 -13.72
CA ASP A 149 -11.35 -21.78 -14.87
C ASP A 149 -10.66 -23.08 -14.45
N ALA A 150 -9.99 -23.09 -13.28
CA ALA A 150 -9.41 -24.30 -12.70
C ALA A 150 -10.47 -25.39 -12.39
N ARG A 151 -11.62 -25.01 -11.80
CA ARG A 151 -12.73 -25.94 -11.55
C ARG A 151 -13.30 -26.53 -12.84
N LYS A 152 -13.43 -25.70 -13.88
CA LYS A 152 -13.89 -26.15 -15.19
C LYS A 152 -12.92 -27.17 -15.79
N MET A 153 -11.62 -26.85 -15.81
CA MET A 153 -10.58 -27.77 -16.27
C MET A 153 -10.61 -29.10 -15.52
N ALA A 154 -10.72 -29.07 -14.19
CA ALA A 154 -10.81 -30.29 -13.38
C ALA A 154 -12.04 -31.15 -13.71
N SER A 155 -13.18 -30.51 -14.00
CA SER A 155 -14.40 -31.22 -14.41
C SER A 155 -14.28 -31.87 -15.80
N GLU A 156 -13.49 -31.28 -16.70
CA GLU A 156 -13.31 -31.74 -18.08
C GLU A 156 -12.23 -32.82 -18.21
N THR A 157 -11.15 -32.74 -17.42
CA THR A 157 -10.03 -33.68 -17.49
C THR A 157 -10.06 -34.77 -16.41
N GLY A 158 -10.91 -34.62 -15.38
CA GLY A 158 -10.93 -35.51 -14.22
C GLY A 158 -9.68 -35.44 -13.34
N GLN A 159 -8.73 -34.55 -13.66
CA GLN A 159 -7.56 -34.27 -12.84
C GLN A 159 -7.92 -33.15 -11.87
N GLU A 160 -7.95 -33.45 -10.57
CA GLU A 160 -8.06 -32.42 -9.55
C GLU A 160 -6.90 -31.42 -9.74
N THR A 161 -7.24 -30.16 -10.02
CA THR A 161 -6.29 -29.06 -9.89
C THR A 161 -5.86 -29.00 -8.43
N TYR A 162 -4.66 -29.51 -8.16
CA TYR A 162 -4.05 -29.52 -6.85
C TYR A 162 -4.03 -28.10 -6.26
N GLU A 163 -4.93 -27.82 -5.32
CA GLU A 163 -4.83 -26.65 -4.45
C GLU A 163 -4.00 -27.11 -3.23
N PRO A 164 -2.82 -26.53 -2.95
CA PRO A 164 -1.92 -27.00 -1.90
C PRO A 164 -2.54 -27.07 -0.49
N HIS A 165 -3.74 -26.53 -0.30
CA HIS A 165 -4.49 -26.49 0.95
C HIS A 165 -5.91 -27.09 0.84
N ALA A 166 -6.20 -27.89 -0.20
CA ALA A 166 -7.48 -28.59 -0.32
C ALA A 166 -7.61 -29.75 0.70
N ASP A 167 -6.50 -30.38 1.11
CA ASP A 167 -6.49 -31.42 2.14
C ASP A 167 -6.27 -30.77 3.52
N PRO A 168 -7.14 -31.02 4.52
CA PRO A 168 -6.94 -30.59 5.90
C PRO A 168 -5.57 -31.00 6.49
N ARG A 169 -4.94 -32.05 5.96
CA ARG A 169 -3.60 -32.52 6.36
C ARG A 169 -2.45 -31.71 5.76
N THR A 170 -2.70 -30.94 4.70
CA THR A 170 -1.74 -30.01 4.10
C THR A 170 -1.97 -28.57 4.56
N MET A 171 -2.94 -28.33 5.45
CA MET A 171 -3.05 -27.07 6.17
C MET A 171 -1.92 -26.94 7.20
N PRO A 172 -1.27 -25.77 7.30
CA PRO A 172 -0.33 -25.52 8.37
C PRO A 172 -1.04 -25.63 9.74
N PRO A 173 -0.38 -26.23 10.75
CA PRO A 173 -0.99 -26.46 12.06
C PRO A 173 -1.56 -25.17 12.67
N GLY A 174 -2.74 -25.31 13.27
CA GLY A 174 -3.65 -24.24 13.64
C GLY A 174 -2.99 -23.03 14.31
N LYS A 175 -2.98 -21.93 13.55
CA LYS A 175 -2.82 -20.49 13.91
C LYS A 175 -2.50 -19.61 12.68
N LEU A 176 -2.18 -20.22 11.53
CA LEU A 176 -2.00 -19.53 10.24
C LEU A 176 -3.26 -19.50 9.36
N ALA A 177 -4.21 -20.42 9.56
CA ALA A 177 -5.47 -20.45 8.81
C ALA A 177 -6.31 -19.16 9.01
N ASP A 178 -6.22 -18.55 10.20
CA ASP A 178 -6.88 -17.28 10.53
C ASP A 178 -6.21 -16.06 9.87
N HIS A 179 -5.00 -16.22 9.30
CA HIS A 179 -4.24 -15.15 8.65
C HIS A 179 -4.21 -15.24 7.12
N VAL A 180 -4.60 -16.38 6.55
CA VAL A 180 -4.63 -16.60 5.09
C VAL A 180 -6.08 -16.76 4.62
N GLY A 181 -6.94 -15.77 4.92
CA GLY A 181 -8.19 -15.52 4.19
C GLY A 181 -9.13 -16.71 3.89
N ALA A 182 -9.03 -17.83 4.60
CA ALA A 182 -9.87 -19.00 4.44
C ALA A 182 -11.17 -18.76 5.22
N VAL A 183 -11.91 -17.74 4.78
CA VAL A 183 -13.23 -17.42 5.31
C VAL A 183 -14.21 -18.45 4.73
N PRO A 184 -15.01 -19.15 5.55
CA PRO A 184 -16.12 -19.95 5.06
C PRO A 184 -17.04 -19.09 4.18
N LEU A 185 -17.24 -19.52 2.93
CA LEU A 185 -17.91 -18.80 1.84
C LEU A 185 -19.30 -18.23 2.16
N GLU A 186 -19.95 -18.68 3.24
CA GLU A 186 -21.34 -18.29 3.55
C GLU A 186 -21.47 -17.07 4.47
N ARG A 187 -20.45 -16.68 5.27
CA ARG A 187 -20.62 -15.59 6.26
C ARG A 187 -20.27 -14.19 5.76
N HIS A 188 -19.48 -14.05 4.70
CA HIS A 188 -18.99 -12.74 4.24
C HIS A 188 -19.76 -12.14 3.06
N ARG A 189 -20.52 -12.94 2.31
CA ARG A 189 -21.34 -12.43 1.20
C ARG A 189 -22.39 -11.44 1.72
N SER A 190 -23.07 -11.79 2.80
CA SER A 190 -24.11 -10.95 3.41
C SER A 190 -23.57 -9.64 4.01
N ALA A 191 -22.34 -9.65 4.54
CA ALA A 191 -21.74 -8.46 5.14
C ALA A 191 -21.19 -7.48 4.09
N LEU A 192 -20.65 -7.98 2.98
CA LEU A 192 -20.14 -7.16 1.88
C LEU A 192 -21.28 -6.60 1.01
N GLU A 193 -22.33 -7.38 0.73
CA GLU A 193 -23.53 -6.90 0.04
C GLU A 193 -24.26 -5.83 0.87
N ALA A 194 -24.36 -5.99 2.20
CA ALA A 194 -24.94 -4.97 3.08
C ALA A 194 -24.12 -3.67 3.14
N ASN A 195 -22.80 -3.76 3.04
CA ASN A 195 -21.93 -2.59 3.03
C ASN A 195 -21.94 -1.86 1.68
N TRP A 196 -22.12 -2.60 0.58
CA TRP A 196 -22.35 -2.04 -0.75
C TRP A 196 -23.66 -1.23 -0.80
N ASP A 197 -24.75 -1.77 -0.24
CA ASP A 197 -26.05 -1.09 -0.18
C ASP A 197 -26.00 0.20 0.65
N MET A 198 -25.26 0.21 1.76
CA MET A 198 -25.06 1.43 2.57
C MET A 198 -24.21 2.48 1.86
N THR A 199 -23.12 2.06 1.20
CA THR A 199 -22.17 2.98 0.57
C THR A 199 -22.75 3.56 -0.72
N ALA A 200 -23.47 2.75 -1.50
CA ALA A 200 -24.22 3.21 -2.68
C ALA A 200 -25.39 4.15 -2.30
N ARG A 201 -26.13 3.87 -1.21
CA ARG A 201 -27.18 4.80 -0.71
C ARG A 201 -26.62 6.13 -0.24
N LYS A 202 -25.48 6.14 0.46
CA LYS A 202 -24.80 7.38 0.87
C LYS A 202 -24.32 8.21 -0.32
N TYR A 203 -23.78 7.56 -1.35
CA TYR A 203 -23.31 8.24 -2.55
C TYR A 203 -24.47 8.82 -3.38
N ASN A 204 -25.61 8.13 -3.45
CA ASN A 204 -26.79 8.59 -4.18
C ASN A 204 -27.63 9.63 -3.40
N GLN A 205 -27.63 9.63 -2.06
CA GLN A 205 -28.28 10.69 -1.26
C GLN A 205 -27.59 12.06 -1.40
N GLY A 206 -26.30 12.09 -1.74
CA GLY A 206 -25.57 13.34 -2.00
C GLY A 206 -25.82 13.94 -3.38
N ARG A 207 -26.54 13.25 -4.28
CA ARG A 207 -26.79 13.68 -5.67
C ARG A 207 -28.23 14.12 -5.96
N CYS A 208 -29.18 13.91 -5.04
CA CYS A 208 -30.58 14.28 -5.22
C CYS A 208 -30.99 15.62 -4.57
N SER A 209 -30.02 16.51 -4.28
CA SER A 209 -30.29 17.83 -3.68
C SER A 209 -29.74 18.98 -4.52
N HIS A 210 -29.85 18.88 -5.85
CA HIS A 210 -29.63 19.99 -6.77
C HIS A 210 -30.64 19.93 -7.93
N GLU A 211 -31.91 20.15 -7.59
CA GLU A 211 -32.87 20.88 -8.43
C GLU A 211 -33.69 21.79 -7.50
#